data_AF-A0A2V2CKW8-F1
#
_entry.id   AF-A0A2V2CKW8-F1
#
_cell.length_a   1.000
_cell.length_b   1.000
_cell.length_c   1.000
_cell.angle_alpha   90.00
_cell.angle_beta   90.00
_cell.angle_gamma   90.00
#
_symmetry.space_group_name_H-M   'P 1'
#
loop_
_entity.id
_entity.type
_entity.pdbx_description
1 polymer ?
#
loop_
_entity_poly.entity_id
_entity_poly.type
_entity_poly.pdbx_seq_one_letter_code
_entity_poly.pdbx_strand_id
1 'polypeptide(L)'
;MVEIRGGCRPHIGCISTCWFEKGEMKFEKLLLPEHRDDVIGDRFSKALARQLHTTVCVVCGIHYDGVSKDDIAEIVAETERMLFSLQRELCQCDSMPKRKEEKPES
;
A
#
# COMPACT_ATOMS: atom_id res chain seq x y z
N MET A 1 3.17 0.12 8.62
CA MET A 1 2.77 1.31 7.85
C MET A 1 3.71 1.43 6.66
N VAL A 2 3.22 1.81 5.50
CA VAL A 2 4.02 2.00 4.27
C VAL A 2 3.85 3.45 3.83
N GLU A 3 4.95 4.06 3.40
CA GLU A 3 4.97 5.42 2.90
C GLU A 3 5.55 5.42 1.49
N ILE A 4 4.82 6.00 0.55
CA ILE A 4 5.21 6.11 -0.85
C ILE A 4 5.28 7.59 -1.20
N ARG A 5 6.48 8.06 -1.50
CA ARG A 5 6.74 9.45 -1.87
C ARG A 5 7.53 9.50 -3.17
N GLY A 6 7.32 10.55 -3.94
CA GLY A 6 8.12 10.83 -5.12
C GLY A 6 7.86 12.23 -5.64
N GLY A 7 8.63 12.64 -6.63
CA GLY A 7 8.39 13.91 -7.29
C GLY A 7 9.14 15.11 -6.74
N CYS A 8 8.81 16.27 -7.29
CA CYS A 8 9.40 17.56 -6.94
C CYS A 8 8.68 18.27 -5.79
N ARG A 9 7.45 17.83 -5.43
CA ARG A 9 6.68 18.37 -4.30
C ARG A 9 6.04 17.26 -3.47
N PRO A 10 6.77 16.73 -2.48
CA PRO A 10 6.22 15.74 -1.56
C PRO A 10 4.96 16.26 -0.87
N HIS A 11 3.91 15.45 -0.88
CA HIS A 11 2.64 15.75 -0.23
C HIS A 11 1.99 14.42 0.22
N ILE A 12 0.80 14.50 0.80
CA ILE A 12 -0.05 13.33 1.05
C ILE A 12 -1.25 13.50 0.14
N GLY A 13 -1.36 12.68 -0.91
CA GLY A 13 -2.49 12.69 -1.83
C GLY A 13 -3.55 11.67 -1.44
N CYS A 14 -3.15 10.53 -0.88
CA CYS A 14 -4.08 9.54 -0.35
C CYS A 14 -3.56 8.83 0.91
N ILE A 15 -4.51 8.26 1.65
CA ILE A 15 -4.27 7.28 2.70
C ILE A 15 -5.18 6.07 2.42
N SER A 16 -4.61 4.88 2.27
CA SER A 16 -5.34 3.65 1.98
C SER A 16 -5.03 2.59 3.04
N THR A 17 -6.04 2.10 3.75
CA THR A 17 -5.88 1.11 4.82
C THR A 17 -6.62 -0.17 4.47
N CYS A 18 -5.94 -1.31 4.60
CA CYS A 18 -6.51 -2.63 4.39
C CYS A 18 -6.24 -3.51 5.62
N TRP A 19 -7.25 -4.24 6.07
CA TRP A 19 -7.18 -5.11 7.24
C TRP A 19 -8.08 -6.32 7.06
N PHE A 20 -8.05 -7.25 8.02
CA PHE A 20 -8.96 -8.38 8.07
C PHE A 20 -9.91 -8.23 9.25
N GLU A 21 -11.20 -8.49 9.02
CA GLU A 21 -12.24 -8.57 10.04
C GLU A 21 -13.04 -9.85 9.81
N LYS A 22 -13.11 -10.74 10.81
CA LYS A 22 -13.79 -12.04 10.72
C LYS A 22 -13.34 -12.89 9.51
N GLY A 23 -12.05 -12.81 9.16
CA GLY A 23 -11.47 -13.52 8.01
C GLY A 23 -11.73 -12.86 6.65
N GLU A 24 -12.53 -11.78 6.60
CA GLU A 24 -12.78 -11.02 5.38
C GLU A 24 -11.84 -9.82 5.28
N MET A 25 -11.30 -9.57 4.09
CA MET A 25 -10.49 -8.39 3.83
C MET A 25 -11.38 -7.15 3.72
N LYS A 26 -11.14 -6.17 4.58
CA LYS A 26 -11.77 -4.85 4.59
C LYS A 26 -10.79 -3.80 4.09
N PHE A 27 -11.33 -2.70 3.58
CA PHE A 27 -10.56 -1.67 2.91
C PHE A 27 -11.26 -0.32 3.00
N GLU A 28 -10.51 0.71 3.39
CA GLU A 28 -10.95 2.10 3.40
C GLU A 28 -9.86 3.01 2.83
N LYS A 29 -10.28 4.13 2.25
CA LYS A 29 -9.36 5.17 1.78
C LYS A 29 -9.87 6.57 2.04
N LEU A 30 -8.92 7.48 2.20
CA LEU A 30 -9.12 8.92 2.15
C LEU A 30 -8.28 9.46 0.98
N LEU A 31 -8.94 9.91 -0.08
CA LEU A 31 -8.32 10.60 -1.21
C LEU A 31 -8.54 12.10 -1.03
N LEU A 32 -7.47 12.89 -1.02
CA LEU A 32 -7.58 14.34 -0.96
C LEU A 32 -8.01 14.90 -2.33
N PRO A 33 -8.73 16.03 -2.39
CA PRO A 33 -9.19 16.63 -3.66
C PRO A 33 -8.06 16.86 -4.66
N GLU A 34 -8.35 16.74 -5.95
CA GLU A 34 -7.39 16.93 -7.07
C GLU A 34 -6.24 15.90 -7.16
N HIS A 35 -6.11 14.98 -6.21
CA HIS A 35 -5.10 13.91 -6.24
C HIS A 35 -5.59 12.64 -6.94
N ARG A 36 -4.63 11.78 -7.31
CA ARG A 36 -4.89 10.45 -7.91
C ARG A 36 -3.97 9.35 -7.36
N ASP A 37 -3.37 9.60 -6.21
CA ASP A 37 -2.40 8.71 -5.57
C ASP A 37 -3.05 7.42 -5.04
N ASP A 38 -4.39 7.37 -4.97
CA ASP A 38 -5.14 6.20 -4.55
C ASP A 38 -4.92 4.99 -5.47
N VAL A 39 -4.62 5.21 -6.74
CA VAL A 39 -4.26 4.10 -7.66
C VAL A 39 -3.09 3.28 -7.09
N ILE A 40 -2.09 3.95 -6.52
CA ILE A 40 -0.90 3.31 -5.97
C ILE A 40 -1.16 2.86 -4.52
N GLY A 41 -1.74 3.73 -3.69
CA GLY A 41 -2.05 3.43 -2.29
C GLY A 41 -2.96 2.21 -2.12
N ASP A 42 -4.01 2.11 -2.94
CA ASP A 42 -4.98 1.00 -2.89
C ASP A 42 -4.32 -0.33 -3.26
N ARG A 43 -3.42 -0.32 -4.24
CA ARG A 43 -2.71 -1.53 -4.69
C ARG A 43 -1.75 -2.04 -3.63
N PHE A 44 -0.91 -1.17 -3.08
CA PHE A 44 0.05 -1.55 -2.03
C PHE A 44 -0.66 -2.05 -0.77
N SER A 45 -1.69 -1.35 -0.30
CA SER A 45 -2.39 -1.70 0.94
C SER A 45 -3.03 -3.09 0.82
N LYS A 46 -3.75 -3.37 -0.26
CA LYS A 46 -4.40 -4.67 -0.49
C LYS A 46 -3.40 -5.79 -0.70
N ALA A 47 -2.37 -5.58 -1.52
CA ALA A 47 -1.39 -6.63 -1.85
C ALA A 47 -0.58 -7.03 -0.60
N LEU A 48 -0.08 -6.05 0.15
CA LEU A 48 0.72 -6.30 1.35
C LEU A 48 -0.13 -6.83 2.50
N ALA A 49 -1.36 -6.30 2.71
CA ALA A 49 -2.26 -6.86 3.72
C ALA A 49 -2.56 -8.33 3.42
N ARG A 50 -2.84 -8.68 2.15
CA ARG A 50 -3.08 -10.05 1.73
C ARG A 50 -1.89 -10.97 2.00
N GLN A 51 -0.69 -10.52 1.65
CA GLN A 51 0.52 -11.32 1.79
C GLN A 51 0.90 -11.54 3.26
N LEU A 52 0.92 -10.46 4.05
CA LEU A 52 1.38 -10.48 5.44
C LEU A 52 0.29 -10.90 6.43
N HIS A 53 -0.95 -11.03 5.95
CA HIS A 53 -2.14 -11.28 6.75
C HIS A 53 -2.30 -10.32 7.94
N THR A 54 -1.94 -9.04 7.74
CA THR A 54 -1.93 -8.01 8.78
C THR A 54 -2.55 -6.72 8.28
N THR A 55 -2.80 -5.78 9.19
CA THR A 55 -3.28 -4.44 8.82
C THR A 55 -2.17 -3.64 8.17
N VAL A 56 -2.44 -3.11 6.97
CA VAL A 56 -1.52 -2.26 6.22
C VAL A 56 -2.20 -0.92 5.92
N CYS A 57 -1.64 0.15 6.47
CA CYS A 57 -1.94 1.52 6.09
C CYS A 57 -0.82 2.06 5.18
N VAL A 58 -1.22 2.61 4.04
CA VAL A 58 -0.34 3.23 3.04
C VAL A 58 -0.66 4.71 2.96
N VAL A 59 0.36 5.55 3.11
CA VAL A 59 0.30 6.99 2.84
C VAL A 59 1.04 7.23 1.52
N CYS A 60 0.36 7.81 0.53
CA CYS A 60 0.92 8.00 -0.81
C CYS A 60 0.83 9.46 -1.27
N GLY A 61 1.89 9.95 -1.89
CA GLY A 61 1.89 11.25 -2.58
C GLY A 61 3.07 11.38 -3.55
N ILE A 62 2.77 11.48 -4.84
CA ILE A 62 3.75 11.61 -5.91
C ILE A 62 3.39 12.81 -6.78
N HIS A 63 4.24 13.84 -6.83
CA HIS A 63 3.98 15.05 -7.62
C HIS A 63 5.12 15.39 -8.58
N TYR A 64 4.84 15.39 -9.87
CA TYR A 64 5.75 15.92 -10.89
C TYR A 64 5.01 16.98 -11.72
N ASP A 65 5.70 18.07 -12.06
CA ASP A 65 5.13 19.13 -12.88
C ASP A 65 5.08 18.74 -14.35
N GLY A 66 3.97 19.10 -15.01
CA GLY A 66 3.84 18.97 -16.46
C GLY A 66 3.87 17.53 -16.97
N VAL A 67 3.60 16.54 -16.11
CA VAL A 67 3.58 15.12 -16.51
C VAL A 67 2.55 14.85 -17.58
N SER A 68 2.99 14.14 -18.62
CA SER A 68 2.13 13.57 -19.64
C SER A 68 1.43 12.31 -19.12
N LYS A 69 0.50 11.78 -19.92
CA LYS A 69 -0.13 10.49 -19.61
C LYS A 69 0.86 9.33 -19.65
N ASP A 70 1.87 9.40 -20.51
CA ASP A 70 2.90 8.38 -20.63
C ASP A 70 3.80 8.39 -19.41
N ASP A 71 4.17 9.58 -18.90
CA ASP A 71 4.91 9.72 -17.64
C ASP A 71 4.11 9.15 -16.46
N ILE A 72 2.81 9.41 -16.39
CA ILE A 72 1.93 8.83 -15.36
C ILE A 72 1.92 7.31 -15.45
N ALA A 73 1.83 6.74 -16.65
CA ALA A 73 1.85 5.30 -16.85
C ALA A 73 3.19 4.69 -16.42
N GLU A 74 4.30 5.35 -16.72
CA GLU A 74 5.64 4.94 -16.28
C GLU A 74 5.76 4.98 -14.76
N ILE A 75 5.31 6.06 -14.11
CA ILE A 75 5.30 6.18 -12.64
C ILE A 75 4.51 5.02 -12.03
N VAL A 76 3.32 4.72 -12.53
CA VAL A 76 2.51 3.59 -12.04
C VAL A 76 3.25 2.27 -12.23
N ALA A 77 3.83 2.03 -13.40
CA ALA A 77 4.60 0.81 -13.67
C ALA A 77 5.83 0.67 -12.74
N GLU A 78 6.56 1.76 -12.48
CA GLU A 78 7.67 1.73 -11.54
C GLU A 78 7.21 1.42 -10.12
N THR A 79 6.09 2.01 -9.67
CA THR A 79 5.55 1.66 -8.35
C THR A 79 5.08 0.21 -8.26
N GLU A 80 4.57 -0.39 -9.34
CA GLU A 80 4.28 -1.83 -9.38
C GLU A 80 5.54 -2.69 -9.22
N ARG A 81 6.64 -2.32 -9.89
CA ARG A 81 7.94 -3.02 -9.73
C ARG A 81 8.48 -2.89 -8.30
N MET A 82 8.31 -1.72 -7.68
CA MET A 82 8.67 -1.51 -6.28
C MET A 82 7.81 -2.38 -5.35
N LEU A 83 6.51 -2.48 -5.58
CA LEU A 83 5.63 -3.37 -4.81
C LEU A 83 6.13 -4.82 -4.91
N PHE A 84 6.39 -5.31 -6.12
CA PHE A 84 6.87 -6.68 -6.30
C PHE A 84 8.20 -6.93 -5.59
N SER A 85 9.12 -5.97 -5.64
CA SER A 85 10.41 -6.05 -4.95
C SER A 85 10.22 -6.11 -3.43
N LEU A 86 9.39 -5.22 -2.88
CA LEU A 86 9.06 -5.19 -1.46
C LEU A 86 8.38 -6.49 -1.00
N GLN A 87 7.44 -7.02 -1.79
CA GLN A 87 6.80 -8.31 -1.50
C GLN A 87 7.82 -9.44 -1.41
N ARG A 88 8.80 -9.47 -2.31
CA ARG A 88 9.87 -10.49 -2.30
C ARG A 88 10.79 -10.36 -1.09
N GLU A 89 11.18 -9.14 -0.74
CA GLU A 89 12.02 -8.87 0.44
C GLU A 89 11.30 -9.31 1.72
N LEU A 90 10.00 -9.02 1.85
CA LEU A 90 9.21 -9.43 3.00
C LEU A 90 9.01 -10.95 3.07
N CYS A 91 8.84 -11.64 1.94
CA CYS A 91 8.79 -13.11 1.92
C CYS A 91 10.09 -13.78 2.42
N GLN A 92 11.24 -13.13 2.28
CA GLN A 92 12.51 -13.64 2.81
C GLN A 92 12.57 -13.51 4.34
N CYS A 93 11.76 -12.61 4.92
CA CYS A 93 11.66 -12.38 6.36
C CYS A 93 10.57 -13.24 7.05
N ASP A 94 9.61 -13.81 6.32
CA ASP A 94 8.49 -14.62 6.83
C ASP A 94 8.89 -16.00 7.42
N SER A 95 10.18 -16.22 7.71
CA SER A 95 10.63 -17.35 8.53
C SER A 95 10.33 -17.20 10.03
N MET A 96 9.65 -16.12 10.45
CA MET A 96 9.23 -15.93 11.84
C MET A 96 7.91 -16.67 12.16
N PRO A 97 7.82 -17.36 13.32
CA PRO A 97 6.69 -18.20 13.66
C PRO A 97 5.40 -17.40 13.83
N LYS A 98 4.31 -17.92 13.25
CA LYS A 98 2.95 -17.37 13.40
C LYS A 98 2.57 -17.32 14.89
N ARG A 99 2.06 -16.17 15.36
CA ARG A 99 1.45 -16.05 16.69
C ARG A 99 0.29 -17.04 16.77
N LYS A 100 0.29 -17.87 17.82
CA LYS A 100 -0.83 -18.77 18.12
C LYS A 100 -2.06 -17.90 18.40
N GLU A 101 -3.18 -18.23 17.78
CA GLU A 101 -4.47 -17.66 18.15
C GLU A 101 -4.77 -18.06 19.60
N GLU A 102 -4.79 -17.09 20.49
CA GLU A 102 -5.33 -17.28 21.83
C GLU A 102 -6.85 -17.42 21.67
N LYS A 103 -7.37 -18.60 22.01
CA LYS A 103 -8.81 -18.81 22.06
C LYS A 103 -9.42 -17.83 23.08
N PRO A 104 -10.53 -17.15 22.75
CA PRO A 104 -11.24 -16.36 23.73
C PRO A 104 -11.70 -17.28 24.87
N GLU A 105 -11.38 -16.88 26.11
CA GLU A 105 -11.89 -17.52 27.32
C GLU A 105 -13.42 -17.38 27.35
N SER A 106 -14.06 -18.49 27.74
CA SER A 106 -15.51 -18.75 27.71
C SER A 106 -16.34 -17.85 28.61
#